data_AF-A0A6L6H057-F1
#
_entry.id   AF-A0A6L6H057-F1
#
_cell.length_a   1.000
_cell.length_b   1.000
_cell.length_c   1.000
_cell.angle_alpha   90.00
_cell.angle_beta   90.00
_cell.angle_gamma   90.00
#
_symmetry.space_group_name_H-M   'P 1'
#
loop_
_entity.id
_entity.type
_entity.pdbx_description
1 polymer ?
#
loop_
_entity_poly.entity_id
_entity_poly.type
_entity_poly.pdbx_seq_one_letter_code
_entity_poly.pdbx_strand_id
1 'polypeptide(L)'
;MEKATLKKFVYAGTAAASGMLLLTVFKKNKAKKVWIYEDNDMRNSETVDREESVKAAYDDAEIGLTQLDSAYRSEWQANGFPQTHRRLAELEGR
;
A
#
# COMPACT_ATOMS: atom_id res chain seq x y z
N MET A 1 -50.56 -25.80 -12.34
CA MET A 1 -49.68 -25.17 -11.34
C MET A 1 -50.49 -24.13 -10.56
N GLU A 2 -50.49 -24.20 -9.23
CA GLU A 2 -51.18 -23.20 -8.40
C GLU A 2 -50.57 -21.80 -8.61
N LYS A 3 -51.44 -20.78 -8.64
CA LYS A 3 -51.03 -19.37 -8.82
C LYS A 3 -50.05 -18.91 -7.73
N ALA A 4 -50.15 -19.49 -6.53
CA ALA A 4 -49.27 -19.21 -5.40
C ALA A 4 -47.84 -19.72 -5.64
N THR A 5 -47.70 -20.91 -6.24
CA THR A 5 -46.40 -21.50 -6.58
C THR A 5 -45.72 -20.72 -7.71
N LEU A 6 -46.49 -20.31 -8.72
CA LEU A 6 -45.98 -19.50 -9.83
C LEU A 6 -45.41 -18.14 -9.36
N LYS A 7 -46.12 -17.46 -8.45
CA LYS A 7 -45.63 -16.19 -7.86
C LYS A 7 -44.31 -16.37 -7.12
N LYS A 8 -44.17 -17.43 -6.30
CA LYS A 8 -42.93 -17.72 -5.57
C LYS A 8 -41.74 -17.94 -6.50
N PHE A 9 -41.93 -18.65 -7.62
CA PHE A 9 -40.88 -18.83 -8.63
C PHE A 9 -40.49 -17.52 -9.33
N VAL A 10 -41.46 -16.65 -9.64
CA VAL A 10 -41.17 -15.34 -10.25
C VAL A 10 -40.40 -14.42 -9.28
N TYR A 11 -40.78 -14.40 -8.00
CA TYR A 11 -40.04 -13.64 -6.97
C TYR A 11 -38.64 -14.20 -6.73
N ALA A 12 -38.48 -15.52 -6.66
CA ALA A 12 -37.17 -16.15 -6.51
C ALA A 12 -36.26 -15.88 -7.73
N GLY A 13 -36.82 -15.94 -8.95
CA GLY A 13 -36.09 -15.63 -10.18
C GLY A 13 -35.62 -14.18 -10.25
N THR A 14 -36.46 -13.23 -9.84
CA THR A 14 -36.10 -11.80 -9.82
C THR A 14 -35.09 -11.46 -8.73
N ALA A 15 -35.18 -12.08 -7.55
CA ALA A 15 -34.17 -11.92 -6.49
C ALA A 15 -32.80 -12.48 -6.90
N ALA A 16 -32.76 -13.66 -7.54
CA ALA A 16 -31.50 -14.23 -8.02
C ALA A 16 -30.85 -13.38 -9.13
N ALA A 17 -31.64 -12.89 -10.09
CA ALA A 17 -31.14 -12.06 -11.19
C ALA A 17 -30.58 -10.71 -10.70
N SER A 18 -31.25 -10.07 -9.75
CA SER A 18 -30.79 -8.81 -9.15
C SER A 18 -29.53 -8.99 -8.31
N GLY A 19 -29.42 -10.08 -7.55
CA GLY A 19 -28.20 -10.44 -6.82
C GLY A 19 -26.99 -10.67 -7.73
N MET A 20 -27.19 -11.38 -8.85
CA MET A 20 -26.13 -11.59 -9.85
C MET A 20 -25.67 -10.28 -10.50
N LEU A 21 -26.61 -9.40 -10.87
CA LEU A 21 -26.27 -8.08 -11.44
C LEU A 21 -25.44 -7.25 -10.44
N LEU A 22 -25.86 -7.17 -9.17
CA LEU A 22 -25.12 -6.43 -8.14
C LEU A 22 -23.70 -6.98 -7.95
N LEU A 23 -23.51 -8.30 -7.92
CA LEU A 23 -22.19 -8.92 -7.82
C LEU A 23 -21.28 -8.58 -9.01
N THR A 24 -21.82 -8.57 -10.24
CA THR A 24 -21.03 -8.22 -11.43
C THR A 24 -20.61 -6.75 -11.44
N VAL A 25 -21.51 -5.83 -11.03
CA VAL A 25 -21.20 -4.40 -10.92
C VAL A 25 -20.17 -4.16 -9.82
N PHE A 26 -20.32 -4.80 -8.67
CA PHE A 26 -19.35 -4.69 -7.57
C PHE A 26 -17.95 -5.18 -7.98
N LYS A 27 -17.86 -6.33 -8.65
CA LYS A 27 -16.59 -6.84 -9.20
C LYS A 27 -15.98 -5.88 -10.23
N LYS A 28 -16.78 -5.34 -11.15
CA LYS A 28 -16.32 -4.35 -12.14
C LYS A 28 -15.82 -3.06 -11.49
N ASN A 29 -16.48 -2.58 -10.44
CA ASN A 29 -16.07 -1.37 -9.73
C ASN A 29 -14.77 -1.57 -8.95
N LYS A 30 -14.54 -2.74 -8.32
CA LYS A 30 -13.24 -3.05 -7.70
C LYS A 30 -12.10 -3.15 -8.72
N ALA A 31 -12.40 -3.52 -9.95
CA ALA A 31 -11.42 -3.65 -11.02
C ALA A 31 -11.10 -2.34 -11.77
N LYS A 32 -11.73 -1.21 -11.40
CA LYS A 32 -11.38 0.09 -12.00
C LYS A 32 -9.96 0.48 -11.57
N LYS A 33 -8.99 0.19 -12.45
CA LYS A 33 -7.65 0.76 -12.39
C LYS A 33 -7.79 2.29 -12.48
N VAL A 34 -7.61 2.95 -11.35
CA VAL A 34 -7.39 4.40 -11.32
C VAL A 34 -6.09 4.64 -12.08
N TRP A 35 -6.10 5.57 -13.02
CA TRP A 35 -4.88 5.96 -13.72
C TRP A 35 -4.00 6.74 -12.75
N ILE A 36 -2.80 6.22 -12.50
CA ILE A 36 -1.80 6.78 -11.61
C ILE A 36 -0.52 6.83 -12.44
N TYR A 37 0.23 7.92 -12.33
CA TYR A 37 1.56 7.99 -12.94
C TYR A 37 2.46 6.90 -12.35
N GLU A 38 3.34 6.34 -13.17
CA GLU A 38 4.18 5.19 -12.77
C GLU A 38 5.05 5.49 -11.54
N ASP A 39 5.49 6.74 -11.39
CA ASP A 39 6.25 7.25 -10.25
C ASP A 39 5.43 7.43 -8.96
N ASN A 40 4.11 7.52 -9.08
CA ASN A 40 3.17 7.71 -7.96
C ASN A 40 2.42 6.44 -7.58
N ASP A 41 2.59 5.34 -8.32
CA ASP A 41 1.94 4.07 -8.01
C ASP A 41 2.68 3.34 -6.87
N MET A 42 2.28 3.65 -5.64
CA MET A 42 2.76 2.98 -4.42
C MET A 42 2.44 1.47 -4.37
N ARG A 43 1.69 0.92 -5.32
CA ARG A 43 1.50 -0.54 -5.46
C ARG A 43 2.70 -1.23 -6.09
N ASN A 44 3.64 -0.47 -6.66
CA ASN A 44 4.95 -0.96 -7.07
C ASN A 44 5.91 -1.14 -5.87
N SER A 45 5.38 -1.28 -4.64
CA SER A 45 6.20 -1.30 -3.41
C SER A 45 7.18 -2.48 -3.34
N GLU A 46 6.94 -3.57 -4.05
CA GLU A 46 7.84 -4.74 -3.99
C GLU A 46 9.23 -4.47 -4.58
N THR A 47 9.36 -3.56 -5.55
CA THR A 47 10.64 -3.28 -6.20
C THR A 47 11.50 -2.36 -5.35
N VAL A 48 10.93 -1.30 -4.79
CA VAL A 48 11.63 -0.34 -3.91
C VAL A 48 12.21 -0.96 -2.63
N ASP A 49 11.63 -2.07 -2.16
CA ASP A 49 12.13 -2.82 -0.98
C ASP A 49 13.28 -3.78 -1.32
N ARG A 50 13.58 -3.99 -2.61
CA ARG A 50 14.57 -4.97 -3.08
C ARG A 50 15.70 -4.34 -3.90
N GLU A 51 15.39 -3.28 -4.61
CA GLU A 51 16.34 -2.56 -5.44
C GLU A 51 17.23 -1.65 -4.59
N GLU A 52 18.49 -1.58 -4.98
CA GLU A 52 19.47 -0.70 -4.37
C GLU A 52 19.12 0.77 -4.63
N SER A 53 19.51 1.63 -3.68
CA SER A 53 19.40 3.08 -3.77
C SER A 53 20.00 3.61 -5.07
N VAL A 54 19.24 4.44 -5.78
CA VAL A 54 19.71 5.16 -6.99
C VAL A 54 20.93 6.04 -6.67
N LYS A 55 21.08 6.45 -5.40
CA LYS A 55 22.17 7.31 -4.95
C LYS A 55 23.45 6.55 -4.60
N ALA A 56 23.41 5.21 -4.54
CA ALA A 56 24.58 4.39 -4.21
C ALA A 56 25.80 4.63 -5.13
N ALA A 57 25.57 5.07 -6.37
CA ALA A 57 26.65 5.41 -7.30
C ALA A 57 27.39 6.72 -6.95
N TYR A 58 26.82 7.56 -6.09
CA TYR A 58 27.32 8.91 -5.80
C TYR A 58 27.61 9.16 -4.31
N ASP A 59 27.08 8.33 -3.42
CA ASP A 59 27.25 8.43 -1.97
C ASP A 59 27.55 7.06 -1.38
N ASP A 60 28.77 6.91 -0.83
CA ASP A 60 29.21 5.67 -0.18
C ASP A 60 28.28 5.24 0.95
N ALA A 61 27.64 6.21 1.59
CA ALA A 61 26.75 5.96 2.71
C ALA A 61 25.41 5.35 2.23
N GLU A 62 25.07 5.46 0.94
CA GLU A 62 23.87 4.89 0.30
C GLU A 62 24.10 3.47 -0.24
N ILE A 63 25.35 3.00 -0.29
CA ILE A 63 25.69 1.66 -0.78
C ILE A 63 25.05 0.60 0.12
N GLY A 64 24.33 -0.34 -0.48
CA GLY A 64 23.62 -1.40 0.23
C GLY A 64 22.32 -0.98 0.91
N LEU A 65 21.90 0.29 0.81
CA LEU A 65 20.55 0.71 1.18
C LEU A 65 19.58 0.34 0.06
N THR A 66 18.37 -0.09 0.43
CA THR A 66 17.28 -0.18 -0.54
C THR A 66 16.78 1.22 -0.93
N GLN A 67 16.02 1.33 -2.01
CA GLN A 67 15.39 2.60 -2.37
C GLN A 67 14.44 3.10 -1.26
N LEU A 68 13.75 2.18 -0.58
CA LEU A 68 12.94 2.52 0.59
C LEU A 68 13.81 3.09 1.72
N ASP A 69 14.89 2.41 2.09
CA ASP A 69 15.77 2.84 3.18
C ASP A 69 16.43 4.20 2.86
N SER A 70 16.82 4.41 1.61
CA SER A 70 17.33 5.69 1.11
C SER A 70 16.33 6.82 1.32
N ALA A 71 15.04 6.58 1.05
CA ALA A 71 13.99 7.59 1.21
C ALA A 71 13.76 8.00 2.67
N TYR A 72 13.97 7.08 3.62
CA TYR A 72 13.79 7.34 5.06
C TYR A 72 15.10 7.59 5.82
N ARG A 73 16.24 7.55 5.14
CA ARG A 73 17.56 7.68 5.76
C ARG A 73 17.71 8.95 6.61
N SER A 74 17.22 10.09 6.14
CA SER A 74 17.30 11.36 6.87
C SER A 74 16.54 11.31 8.20
N GLU A 75 15.39 10.63 8.21
CA GLU A 75 14.57 10.42 9.41
C GLU A 75 15.28 9.48 10.39
N TRP A 76 15.93 8.43 9.89
CA TRP A 76 16.69 7.49 10.71
C TRP A 76 17.95 8.13 11.32
N GLN A 77 18.64 8.97 10.56
CA GLN A 77 19.78 9.75 11.07
C GLN A 77 19.35 10.81 12.09
N ALA A 78 18.18 11.42 11.91
CA ALA A 78 17.62 12.34 12.90
C ALA A 78 17.26 11.64 14.22
N ASN A 79 16.92 10.35 14.16
CA ASN A 79 16.78 9.51 15.34
C ASN A 79 18.12 9.06 15.95
N GLY A 80 19.23 9.39 15.30
CA GLY A 80 20.58 9.17 15.77
C GLY A 80 20.84 9.78 17.15
N PHE A 81 21.62 9.05 17.93
CA PHE A 81 21.91 9.34 19.32
C PHE A 81 23.10 10.31 19.45
N PRO A 82 23.11 11.27 20.40
CA PRO A 82 22.10 11.54 21.43
C PRO A 82 21.23 12.77 21.08
N GLN A 83 19.91 12.62 21.18
CA GLN A 83 18.95 13.67 20.83
C GLN A 83 18.91 14.87 21.81
N THR A 84 19.63 14.81 22.94
CA THR A 84 19.60 15.87 23.96
C THR A 84 20.98 16.14 24.55
N HIS A 85 21.22 17.41 24.90
CA HIS A 85 22.43 17.86 25.58
C HIS A 85 22.70 17.11 26.89
N ARG A 86 21.65 16.77 27.65
CA ARG A 86 21.77 15.98 28.88
C ARG A 86 22.33 14.58 28.60
N ARG A 87 21.78 13.91 27.58
CA ARG A 87 22.20 12.55 27.21
C ARG A 87 23.60 12.54 26.60
N LEU A 88 23.97 13.59 25.87
CA LEU A 88 25.36 13.84 25.44
C LEU A 88 26.31 13.93 26.65
N ALA A 89 25.98 14.74 27.66
CA ALA A 89 26.81 14.90 28.86
C ALA A 89 26.97 13.60 29.66
N GLU A 90 25.90 12.81 29.78
CA GLU A 90 25.91 11.48 30.42
C GLU A 90 26.85 10.49 29.72
N LEU A 91 27.05 10.61 28.40
CA LEU A 91 27.95 9.75 27.62
C LEU A 91 29.39 10.25 27.61
N GLU A 92 29.58 11.57 27.60
CA GLU A 92 30.88 12.22 27.69
C GLU A 92 31.53 12.09 29.07
N GLY A 93 30.80 11.57 30.06
CA GLY A 93 31.32 11.27 31.40
C GLY A 93 31.66 12.52 32.21
N ARG A 94 30.85 13.57 32.10
CA ARG A 94 30.94 14.79 32.93
C ARG A 94 29.99 14.77 34.12
#